data_AF-A0A7C4MBZ4-F1
#
_entry.id   AF-A0A7C4MBZ4-F1
#
_cell.length_a   1.000
_cell.length_b   1.000
_cell.length_c   1.000
_cell.angle_alpha   90.00
_cell.angle_beta   90.00
_cell.angle_gamma   90.00
#
_symmetry.space_group_name_H-M   'P 1'
#
loop_
_entity.id
_entity.type
_entity.pdbx_description
1 polymer ?
#
loop_
_entity_poly.entity_id
_entity_poly.type
_entity_poly.pdbx_seq_one_letter_code
_entity_poly.pdbx_strand_id
1 'polypeptide(L)'
;MLAIQNYLKLLFKCKKLMNMGFEVKQTGSVFYIRLPDNSKAYLKYKIENNTMYLIETYTPPAYRHMGLAKMMVDKAVEYAVKENLKI
;
A
#
# COMPACT_ATOMS: atom_id res chain seq x y z
N MET A 1 4.54 3.83 -31.26
CA MET A 1 4.96 4.16 -29.88
C MET A 1 3.85 4.79 -29.01
N LEU A 2 2.91 5.59 -29.57
CA LEU A 2 1.76 6.16 -28.83
C LEU A 2 0.77 5.14 -28.22
N ALA A 3 0.52 4.02 -28.92
CA ALA A 3 -0.43 3.00 -28.44
C ALA A 3 0.00 2.39 -27.10
N ILE A 4 1.30 2.10 -26.95
CA ILE A 4 1.87 1.51 -25.72
C ILE A 4 1.76 2.50 -24.55
N GLN A 5 2.08 3.77 -24.79
CA GLN A 5 1.95 4.85 -23.80
C GLN A 5 0.50 5.00 -23.29
N ASN A 6 -0.48 4.90 -24.19
CA ASN A 6 -1.91 4.95 -23.83
C ASN A 6 -2.37 3.70 -23.07
N TYR A 7 -1.92 2.50 -23.47
CA TYR A 7 -2.18 1.27 -22.71
C TYR A 7 -1.60 1.34 -21.30
N LEU A 8 -0.37 1.85 -21.14
CA LEU A 8 0.26 2.01 -19.84
C LEU A 8 -0.53 2.98 -18.95
N LYS A 9 -0.93 4.13 -19.49
CA LYS A 9 -1.81 5.09 -18.77
C LYS A 9 -3.15 4.50 -18.40
N LEU A 10 -3.77 3.71 -19.28
CA LEU A 10 -5.05 3.05 -19.01
C LEU A 10 -4.89 1.98 -17.92
N LEU A 11 -3.81 1.21 -17.94
CA LEU A 11 -3.46 0.24 -16.90
C LEU A 11 -3.25 0.91 -15.54
N PHE A 12 -2.52 2.03 -15.49
CA PHE A 12 -2.37 2.82 -14.25
C PHE A 12 -3.69 3.41 -13.77
N LYS A 13 -4.56 3.88 -14.69
CA LYS A 13 -5.89 4.40 -14.37
C LYS A 13 -6.81 3.29 -13.82
N CYS A 14 -6.85 2.12 -14.45
CA CYS A 14 -7.60 0.96 -13.98
C CYS A 14 -7.07 0.44 -12.64
N LYS A 15 -5.74 0.42 -12.44
CA LYS A 15 -5.12 0.07 -11.14
C LYS A 15 -5.54 1.04 -10.03
N LYS A 16 -5.66 2.34 -10.35
CA LYS A 16 -6.16 3.37 -9.43
C LYS A 16 -7.66 3.25 -9.16
N LEU A 17 -8.46 2.88 -10.17
CA LEU A 17 -9.92 2.69 -10.06
C LEU A 17 -10.32 1.36 -9.38
N MET A 18 -9.47 0.33 -9.42
CA MET A 18 -9.69 -0.95 -8.74
C MET A 18 -9.39 -0.92 -7.24
N ASN A 19 -8.74 0.14 -6.73
CA ASN A 19 -8.63 0.36 -5.29
C ASN A 19 -10.01 0.83 -4.80
N MET A 20 -10.80 -0.10 -4.24
CA MET A 20 -12.24 -0.01 -3.89
C MET A 20 -12.62 1.06 -2.84
N GLY A 21 -12.16 2.30 -2.97
CA GLY A 21 -12.45 3.40 -2.03
C GLY A 21 -11.66 3.34 -0.72
N PHE A 22 -10.77 2.36 -0.56
CA PHE A 22 -9.92 2.25 0.63
C PHE A 22 -8.75 3.22 0.56
N GLU A 23 -8.53 3.93 1.67
CA GLU A 23 -7.43 4.88 1.83
C GLU A 23 -6.39 4.30 2.79
N VAL A 24 -5.13 4.28 2.35
CA VAL A 24 -4.00 3.93 3.22
C VAL A 24 -3.52 5.17 3.96
N LYS A 25 -3.60 5.13 5.29
CA LYS A 25 -3.10 6.16 6.19
C LYS A 25 -1.79 5.71 6.83
N GLN A 26 -1.00 6.66 7.31
CA GLN A 26 0.26 6.41 7.99
C GLN A 26 0.23 7.08 9.36
N THR A 27 0.73 6.38 10.39
CA THR A 27 0.99 6.96 11.71
C THR A 27 2.19 6.27 12.35
N GLY A 28 3.19 7.06 12.75
CA GLY A 28 4.43 6.53 13.32
C GLY A 28 5.04 5.46 12.42
N SER A 29 5.07 4.22 12.91
CA SER A 29 5.64 3.03 12.28
C SER A 29 4.61 2.07 11.66
N VAL A 30 3.41 2.57 11.33
CA VAL A 30 2.30 1.75 10.81
C VAL A 30 1.62 2.42 9.62
N PHE A 31 1.49 1.68 8.52
CA PHE A 31 0.52 1.94 7.47
C PHE A 31 -0.77 1.18 7.77
N TYR A 32 -1.94 1.80 7.62
CA TYR A 32 -3.20 1.16 7.96
C TYR A 32 -4.36 1.63 7.09
N ILE A 33 -5.39 0.79 7.00
CA ILE A 33 -6.66 1.07 6.35
C ILE A 33 -7.76 0.86 7.39
N ARG A 34 -8.63 1.86 7.58
CA ARG A 34 -9.87 1.69 8.37
C ARG A 34 -10.94 1.10 7.49
N LEU A 35 -11.56 0.03 7.96
CA LEU A 35 -12.59 -0.73 7.24
C LEU A 35 -13.99 -0.32 7.72
N PRO A 36 -15.05 -0.59 6.93
CA PRO A 36 -16.42 -0.16 7.25
C PRO A 36 -16.96 -0.69 8.58
N ASP A 37 -16.50 -1.86 9.02
CA ASP A 37 -16.86 -2.49 10.30
C ASP A 37 -16.03 -1.99 11.49
N ASN A 38 -15.32 -0.86 11.33
CA ASN A 38 -14.36 -0.30 12.28
C ASN A 38 -13.12 -1.15 12.56
N SER A 39 -12.97 -2.31 11.90
CA SER A 39 -11.73 -3.07 11.95
C SER A 39 -10.61 -2.37 11.17
N LYS A 40 -9.37 -2.84 11.33
CA LYS A 40 -8.21 -2.26 10.65
C LYS A 40 -7.38 -3.36 10.00
N ALA A 41 -6.99 -3.12 8.74
CA ALA A 41 -5.84 -3.77 8.14
C ALA A 41 -4.60 -2.89 8.41
N TYR A 42 -3.45 -3.50 8.67
CA TYR A 42 -2.23 -2.76 8.96
C TYR A 42 -0.97 -3.46 8.42
N LEU A 43 0.04 -2.64 8.18
CA LEU A 43 1.42 -3.02 7.88
C LEU A 43 2.33 -2.25 8.85
N LYS A 44 2.98 -2.98 9.76
CA LYS A 44 3.97 -2.44 10.69
C LYS A 44 5.35 -2.50 10.05
N TYR A 45 6.12 -1.43 10.20
CA TYR A 45 7.49 -1.37 9.71
C TYR A 45 8.43 -0.80 10.77
N LYS A 46 9.73 -0.94 10.55
CA LYS A 46 10.79 -0.29 11.33
C LYS A 46 11.83 0.27 10.38
N ILE A 47 12.48 1.37 10.75
CA ILE A 47 13.63 1.89 9.99
C ILE A 47 14.88 1.75 10.86
N GLU A 48 15.89 1.07 10.34
CA GLU A 48 17.21 0.97 10.95
C GLU A 48 18.29 1.04 9.86
N ASN A 49 19.35 1.80 10.10
CA ASN A 49 20.50 1.89 9.19
C ASN A 49 20.11 2.13 7.71
N ASN A 50 19.24 3.12 7.47
CA ASN A 50 18.72 3.47 6.14
C ASN A 50 17.95 2.34 5.42
N THR A 51 17.47 1.36 6.18
CA THR A 51 16.70 0.23 5.66
C THR A 51 15.38 0.15 6.40
N MET A 52 14.29 0.12 5.63
CA MET A 52 12.94 -0.11 6.10
C MET A 52 12.68 -1.62 6.14
N TYR A 53 12.37 -2.15 7.31
CA TYR A 53 11.98 -3.54 7.50
C TYR A 53 10.46 -3.61 7.63
N LEU A 54 9.82 -4.39 6.76
CA LEU A 54 8.40 -4.73 6.90
C LEU A 54 8.27 -5.84 7.95
N ILE A 55 7.70 -5.51 9.11
CA ILE A 55 7.72 -6.39 10.29
C ILE A 55 6.50 -7.31 10.33
N GLU A 56 5.30 -6.76 10.10
CA GLU A 56 4.06 -7.50 10.27
C GLU A 56 2.99 -6.95 9.34
N THR A 57 2.26 -7.83 8.68
CA THR A 57 1.10 -7.45 7.87
C THR A 57 -0.12 -8.22 8.36
N TYR A 58 -1.20 -7.50 8.64
CA TYR A 58 -2.47 -8.08 9.03
C TYR A 58 -3.60 -7.54 8.18
N THR A 59 -4.50 -8.44 7.79
CA THR A 59 -5.77 -8.10 7.15
C THR A 59 -6.85 -8.98 7.77
N PRO A 60 -7.95 -8.39 8.31
CA PRO A 60 -9.05 -9.15 8.87
C PRO A 60 -9.58 -10.20 7.88
N PRO A 61 -9.94 -11.43 8.32
CA PRO A 61 -10.32 -12.53 7.43
C PRO A 61 -11.38 -12.17 6.39
N ALA A 62 -12.41 -11.42 6.78
CA ALA A 62 -13.51 -10.99 5.91
C ALA A 62 -13.08 -10.07 4.75
N TYR A 63 -11.92 -9.43 4.86
CA TYR A 63 -11.39 -8.48 3.87
C TYR A 63 -10.13 -8.99 3.18
N ARG A 64 -9.79 -10.27 3.38
CA ARG A 64 -8.71 -10.91 2.62
C ARG A 64 -9.09 -11.01 1.14
N HIS A 65 -8.07 -11.18 0.31
CA HIS A 65 -8.21 -11.25 -1.16
C HIS A 65 -8.69 -9.96 -1.84
N MET A 66 -8.98 -8.89 -1.09
CA MET A 66 -9.35 -7.57 -1.63
C MET A 66 -8.14 -6.69 -2.00
N GLY A 67 -6.91 -7.22 -1.95
CA GLY A 67 -5.70 -6.47 -2.31
C GLY A 67 -5.22 -5.44 -1.27
N LEU A 68 -5.85 -5.37 -0.09
CA LEU A 68 -5.50 -4.38 0.97
C LEU A 68 -4.03 -4.44 1.40
N ALA A 69 -3.47 -5.65 1.57
CA ALA A 69 -2.07 -5.83 1.90
C ALA A 69 -1.15 -5.21 0.83
N LYS A 70 -1.47 -5.43 -0.44
CA LYS A 70 -0.74 -4.86 -1.57
C LYS A 70 -0.83 -3.33 -1.57
N MET A 71 -2.00 -2.75 -1.27
CA MET A 71 -2.14 -1.29 -1.17
C MET A 71 -1.22 -0.70 -0.09
N MET A 72 -1.11 -1.37 1.07
CA MET A 72 -0.22 -0.93 2.14
C MET A 72 1.25 -1.08 1.77
N VAL A 73 1.63 -2.16 1.08
CA VAL A 73 2.99 -2.36 0.58
C VAL A 73 3.35 -1.34 -0.50
N ASP A 74 2.45 -1.08 -1.46
CA ASP A 74 2.64 -0.04 -2.48
C ASP A 74 2.91 1.32 -1.79
N LYS A 75 2.17 1.62 -0.71
CA LYS A 75 2.40 2.84 0.10
C LYS A 75 3.73 2.84 0.85
N ALA A 76 4.16 1.70 1.38
CA ALA A 76 5.45 1.57 2.04
C ALA A 76 6.61 1.79 1.06
N VAL A 77 6.50 1.26 -0.17
CA VAL A 77 7.49 1.48 -1.23
C VAL A 77 7.52 2.95 -1.66
N GLU A 78 6.36 3.60 -1.85
CA GLU A 78 6.29 5.04 -2.13
C GLU A 78 7.03 5.86 -1.05
N TYR A 79 6.79 5.52 0.21
CA TYR A 79 7.43 6.20 1.34
C TYR A 79 8.94 5.92 1.40
N ALA A 80 9.37 4.67 1.19
CA ALA A 80 10.79 4.32 1.14
C ALA A 80 11.53 5.08 0.03
N VAL A 81 10.97 5.17 -1.18
CA VAL A 81 11.54 5.95 -2.28
C VAL A 81 11.64 7.43 -1.93
N LYS A 82 10.58 8.00 -1.35
CA LYS A 82 10.54 9.42 -0.96
C LYS A 82 11.60 9.76 0.08
N GLU A 83 11.81 8.87 1.05
CA GLU A 83 12.76 9.06 2.16
C GLU A 83 14.15 8.46 1.86
N ASN A 84 14.40 8.00 0.62
CA ASN A 84 15.66 7.39 0.17
C ASN A 84 16.13 6.19 1.01
N LEU A 85 15.16 5.35 1.41
CA LEU A 85 15.37 4.14 2.20
C LEU A 85 15.48 2.91 1.29
N LYS A 86 16.29 1.93 1.71
CA LYS A 86 16.22 0.55 1.20
C LYS A 86 15.01 -0.15 1.83
N ILE A 87 14.44 -1.16 1.18
CA ILE A 87 13.31 -1.95 1.71
C ILE A 87 13.51 -3.43 1.40
#